data_AF-A0A1B9PIY4-F1
#
_entry.id   AF-A0A1B9PIY4-F1
#
_cell.length_a   1.000
_cell.length_b   1.000
_cell.length_c   1.000
_cell.angle_alpha   90.00
_cell.angle_beta   90.00
_cell.angle_gamma   90.00
#
_symmetry.space_group_name_H-M   'P 1'
#
loop_
_entity.id
_entity.type
_entity.pdbx_description
1 polymer ?
#
loop_
_entity_poly.entity_id
_entity_poly.type
_entity_poly.pdbx_seq_one_letter_code
_entity_poly.pdbx_strand_id
1 'polypeptide(L)'
;MKKLLSLMPLLLLFSGCQFEQEIELKSSECKKNEFIFSLPKNILDYRNSMARFSQEGGESPLNSVQFISECIPKISFKNLAEQSAKDIFVSNYKNSARVTHFRIRDNVAYIELAAHTDSWPGVSASLAAVEPIIKRNLFLNSKVEDVVVGEILD
;
A
#
# COMPACT_ATOMS: atom_id res chain seq x y z
N MET A 1 12.47 -41.64 58.21
CA MET A 1 11.56 -41.83 57.05
C MET A 1 10.48 -40.76 57.08
N LYS A 2 10.05 -40.34 55.88
CA LYS A 2 9.06 -39.30 55.52
C LYS A 2 9.62 -37.88 55.37
N LYS A 3 9.72 -37.52 54.09
CA LYS A 3 10.32 -36.32 53.49
C LYS A 3 9.42 -35.11 53.69
N LEU A 4 9.99 -33.98 54.13
CA LEU A 4 9.41 -32.66 53.94
C LEU A 4 9.40 -32.36 52.43
N LEU A 5 8.23 -32.16 51.84
CA LEU A 5 8.12 -31.43 50.58
C LEU A 5 7.96 -29.94 50.90
N SER A 6 9.07 -29.22 50.75
CA SER A 6 9.11 -27.77 50.66
C SER A 6 8.56 -27.37 49.28
N LEU A 7 7.44 -26.65 49.26
CA LEU A 7 6.89 -26.00 48.08
C LEU A 7 7.73 -24.76 47.79
N MET A 8 8.69 -24.90 46.87
CA MET A 8 9.46 -23.78 46.31
C MET A 8 8.58 -22.99 45.32
N PRO A 9 8.54 -21.64 45.37
CA PRO A 9 7.91 -20.84 44.34
C PRO A 9 8.83 -20.79 43.12
N LEU A 10 8.37 -21.36 42.01
CA LEU A 10 9.07 -21.31 40.73
C LEU A 10 8.88 -19.91 40.11
N LEU A 11 9.82 -19.03 40.39
CA LEU A 11 10.06 -17.78 39.64
C LEU A 11 10.50 -18.14 38.22
N LEU A 12 9.53 -18.26 37.30
CA LEU A 12 9.83 -18.24 35.86
C LEU A 12 9.90 -16.79 35.40
N LEU A 13 11.14 -16.27 35.47
CA LEU A 13 11.57 -15.09 34.73
C LEU A 13 11.54 -15.42 33.22
N PHE A 14 10.39 -15.24 32.58
CA PHE A 14 10.37 -15.06 31.13
C PHE A 14 10.68 -13.60 30.83
N SER A 15 11.96 -13.27 30.86
CA SER A 15 12.55 -12.20 30.06
C SER A 15 12.41 -12.57 28.58
N GLY A 16 11.19 -12.43 28.06
CA GLY A 16 10.98 -12.26 26.64
C GLY A 16 11.37 -10.84 26.31
N CYS A 17 12.52 -10.66 25.65
CA CYS A 17 12.82 -9.43 24.94
C CYS A 17 11.67 -9.17 23.96
N GLN A 18 10.76 -8.25 24.31
CA GLN A 18 9.97 -7.56 23.31
C GLN A 18 10.97 -6.84 22.43
N PHE A 19 11.27 -7.44 21.29
CA PHE A 19 11.88 -6.74 20.18
C PHE A 19 10.78 -5.85 19.58
N GLU A 20 10.44 -4.79 20.31
CA GLU A 20 9.82 -3.61 19.73
C GLU A 20 10.88 -2.97 18.84
N GLN A 21 10.97 -3.47 17.61
CA GLN A 21 11.31 -2.60 16.51
C GLN A 21 10.15 -1.61 16.38
N GLU A 22 10.15 -0.59 17.24
CA GLU A 22 9.74 0.74 16.81
C GLU A 22 10.62 1.06 15.61
N ILE A 23 10.11 0.73 14.42
CA ILE A 23 10.52 1.43 13.22
C ILE A 23 10.08 2.86 13.48
N GLU A 24 10.96 3.68 14.06
CA GLU A 24 10.89 5.12 13.96
C GLU A 24 10.87 5.43 12.47
N LEU A 25 9.66 5.46 11.90
CA LEU A 25 9.35 6.26 10.74
C LEU A 25 9.72 7.68 11.16
N LYS A 26 10.95 8.09 10.86
CA LYS A 26 11.28 9.50 10.69
C LYS A 26 10.32 10.02 9.62
N SER A 27 9.14 10.43 10.02
CA SER A 27 8.28 11.27 9.23
C SER A 27 9.07 12.55 9.06
N SER A 28 9.77 12.68 7.92
CA SER A 28 9.96 14.01 7.38
C SER A 28 8.55 14.57 7.22
N GLU A 29 8.09 15.38 8.17
CA GLU A 29 6.78 15.98 8.09
C GLU A 29 6.75 16.82 6.81
N CYS A 30 6.00 16.34 5.81
CA CYS A 30 5.80 17.09 4.58
C CYS A 30 5.08 18.41 4.92
N LYS A 31 5.39 19.47 4.18
CA LYS A 31 4.77 20.77 4.39
C LYS A 31 3.28 20.71 4.09
N LYS A 32 2.52 21.68 4.59
CA LYS A 32 1.06 21.79 4.39
C LYS A 32 0.62 21.73 2.91
N ASN A 33 1.49 22.16 2.00
CA ASN A 33 1.29 22.19 0.54
C ASN A 33 1.96 21.01 -0.18
N GLU A 34 2.30 19.96 0.53
CA GLU A 34 2.92 18.75 -0.01
C GLU A 34 2.05 17.52 0.34
N PHE A 35 2.23 16.46 -0.44
CA PHE A 35 1.74 15.12 -0.15
C PHE A 35 2.92 14.21 0.21
N ILE A 36 2.70 13.29 1.14
CA ILE A 36 3.59 12.13 1.33
C ILE A 36 3.35 11.17 0.16
N PHE A 37 4.34 10.97 -0.68
CA PHE A 37 4.28 10.03 -1.80
C PHE A 37 5.17 8.83 -1.50
N SER A 38 4.56 7.65 -1.42
CA SER A 38 5.21 6.43 -0.94
C SER A 38 5.13 5.34 -2.01
N LEU A 39 6.29 4.88 -2.46
CA LEU A 39 6.44 3.87 -3.50
C LEU A 39 7.28 2.67 -3.00
N PRO A 40 7.11 1.48 -3.58
CA PRO A 40 8.00 0.36 -3.32
C PRO A 40 9.44 0.73 -3.68
N LYS A 41 10.38 0.39 -2.79
CA LYS A 41 11.82 0.65 -3.01
C LYS A 41 12.35 -0.02 -4.27
N ASN A 42 11.84 -1.22 -4.60
CA ASN A 42 12.09 -1.89 -5.87
C ASN A 42 10.76 -2.14 -6.59
N ILE A 43 10.45 -1.27 -7.55
CA ILE A 43 9.20 -1.32 -8.33
C ILE A 43 9.13 -2.60 -9.19
N LEU A 44 10.24 -3.07 -9.75
CA LEU A 44 10.25 -4.26 -10.60
C LEU A 44 9.92 -5.52 -9.79
N ASP A 45 10.60 -5.71 -8.66
CA ASP A 45 10.35 -6.87 -7.78
C ASP A 45 8.94 -6.84 -7.19
N TYR A 46 8.46 -5.65 -6.80
CA TYR A 46 7.08 -5.46 -6.35
C TYR A 46 6.07 -5.87 -7.42
N ARG A 47 6.24 -5.40 -8.66
CA ARG A 47 5.32 -5.74 -9.75
C ARG A 47 5.31 -7.24 -10.05
N ASN A 48 6.48 -7.86 -10.08
CA ASN A 48 6.59 -9.30 -10.33
C ASN A 48 5.93 -10.12 -9.22
N SER A 49 6.16 -9.75 -7.95
CA SER A 49 5.55 -10.43 -6.80
C SER A 49 4.04 -10.23 -6.75
N MET A 50 3.54 -9.02 -7.03
CA MET A 50 2.10 -8.75 -7.11
C MET A 50 1.44 -9.48 -8.28
N ALA A 51 2.08 -9.53 -9.45
CA ALA A 51 1.59 -10.28 -10.59
C ALA A 51 1.47 -11.77 -10.25
N ARG A 52 2.52 -12.35 -9.64
CA ARG A 52 2.52 -13.73 -9.17
C ARG A 52 1.40 -13.99 -8.15
N PHE A 53 1.31 -13.16 -7.11
CA PHE A 53 0.26 -13.24 -6.10
C PHE A 53 -1.14 -13.18 -6.71
N SER A 54 -1.37 -12.28 -7.68
CA SER A 54 -2.69 -12.13 -8.33
C SER A 54 -3.10 -13.32 -9.19
N GLN A 55 -2.13 -14.09 -9.70
CA GLN A 55 -2.37 -15.21 -10.62
C GLN A 55 -2.35 -16.57 -9.90
N GLU A 56 -1.44 -16.73 -8.94
CA GLU A 56 -1.18 -18.00 -8.23
C GLU A 56 -1.76 -18.02 -6.82
N GLY A 57 -2.09 -16.86 -6.23
CA GLY A 57 -2.43 -16.72 -4.81
C GLY A 57 -1.20 -16.72 -3.89
N GLY A 58 -1.43 -16.92 -2.59
CA GLY A 58 -0.36 -16.99 -1.57
C GLY A 58 -0.39 -15.83 -0.57
N GLU A 59 0.75 -15.55 0.05
CA GLU A 59 0.89 -14.39 0.95
C GLU A 59 0.98 -13.09 0.15
N SER A 60 0.32 -12.04 0.64
CA SER A 60 0.36 -10.72 0.01
C SER A 60 1.77 -10.12 0.10
N PRO A 61 2.38 -9.71 -1.04
CA PRO A 61 3.68 -9.04 -1.05
C PRO A 61 3.70 -7.70 -0.28
N LEU A 62 2.53 -7.10 -0.04
CA LEU A 62 2.40 -5.84 0.69
C LEU A 62 2.90 -5.93 2.14
N ASN A 63 2.91 -7.13 2.73
CA ASN A 63 3.35 -7.35 4.10
C ASN A 63 4.87 -7.32 4.27
N SER A 64 5.62 -7.52 3.18
CA SER A 64 7.08 -7.64 3.19
C SER A 64 7.79 -6.59 2.34
N VAL A 65 7.07 -5.86 1.48
CA VAL A 65 7.66 -4.80 0.66
C VAL A 65 8.13 -3.62 1.51
N GLN A 66 9.35 -3.18 1.24
CA GLN A 66 9.88 -1.92 1.76
C GLN A 66 9.39 -0.76 0.91
N PHE A 67 8.85 0.27 1.57
CA PHE A 67 8.45 1.52 0.94
C PHE A 67 9.47 2.63 1.22
N ILE A 68 9.68 3.47 0.23
CA ILE A 68 10.37 4.76 0.38
C ILE A 68 9.34 5.87 0.20
N SER A 69 9.45 6.91 1.00
CA SER A 69 8.53 8.05 0.97
C SER A 69 9.29 9.34 0.68
N GLU A 70 8.67 10.21 -0.09
CA GLU A 70 9.14 11.57 -0.38
C GLU A 70 7.98 12.57 -0.28
N CYS A 71 8.30 13.86 -0.21
CA CYS A 71 7.29 14.93 -0.23
C CYS A 71 7.17 15.50 -1.64
N ILE A 72 5.97 15.46 -2.22
CA ILE A 72 5.69 16.00 -3.56
C ILE A 72 4.71 17.18 -3.48
N PRO A 73 4.68 18.10 -4.46
CA PRO A 73 3.71 19.19 -4.48
C PRO A 73 2.25 18.70 -4.43
N LYS A 74 1.45 19.31 -3.56
CA LYS A 74 0.02 19.03 -3.43
C LYS A 74 -0.77 19.69 -4.55
N ILE A 75 -1.11 18.91 -5.58
CA ILE A 75 -1.97 19.37 -6.69
C ILE A 75 -3.43 18.98 -6.46
N SER A 76 -3.73 17.67 -6.48
CA SER A 76 -5.06 17.13 -6.20
C SER A 76 -4.97 15.64 -5.87
N PHE A 77 -5.98 15.08 -5.20
CA PHE A 77 -6.04 13.64 -4.96
C PHE A 77 -6.19 12.83 -6.26
N LYS A 78 -6.88 13.39 -7.27
CA LYS A 78 -6.91 12.80 -8.62
C LYS A 78 -5.50 12.65 -9.19
N ASN A 79 -4.68 13.70 -9.11
CA ASN A 79 -3.30 13.67 -9.62
C ASN A 79 -2.41 12.73 -8.79
N LEU A 80 -2.62 12.66 -7.47
CA LEU A 80 -1.90 11.72 -6.61
C LEU A 80 -2.20 10.26 -7.00
N ALA A 81 -3.48 9.93 -7.26
CA ALA A 81 -3.88 8.61 -7.74
C ALA A 81 -3.29 8.29 -9.12
N GLU A 82 -3.35 9.24 -10.06
CA GLU A 82 -2.79 9.07 -11.40
C GLU A 82 -1.26 8.87 -11.37
N GLN A 83 -0.54 9.67 -10.58
CA GLN A 83 0.91 9.54 -10.42
C GLN A 83 1.28 8.19 -9.78
N SER A 84 0.54 7.78 -8.74
CA SER A 84 0.69 6.47 -8.09
C SER A 84 0.57 5.33 -9.10
N ALA A 85 -0.39 5.41 -10.03
CA ALA A 85 -0.53 4.42 -11.08
C ALA A 85 0.62 4.49 -12.10
N LYS A 86 0.98 5.68 -12.57
CA LYS A 86 2.00 5.90 -13.62
C LYS A 86 3.39 5.38 -13.23
N ASP A 87 3.72 5.40 -11.94
CA ASP A 87 5.02 4.93 -11.47
C ASP A 87 5.08 3.41 -11.29
N ILE A 88 3.93 2.73 -11.23
CA ILE A 88 3.84 1.27 -11.17
C ILE A 88 3.62 0.65 -12.55
N PHE A 89 2.91 1.32 -13.45
CA PHE A 89 2.77 0.84 -14.82
C PHE A 89 4.12 0.83 -15.55
N VAL A 90 4.32 -0.22 -16.37
CA VAL A 90 5.41 -0.30 -17.35
C VAL A 90 5.35 0.87 -18.33
N SER A 91 6.51 1.31 -18.81
CA SER A 91 6.64 2.50 -19.67
C SER A 91 5.71 2.52 -20.88
N ASN A 92 5.44 1.37 -21.51
CA ASN A 92 4.55 1.26 -22.67
C ASN A 92 3.05 1.31 -22.33
N TYR A 93 2.67 1.23 -21.05
CA TYR A 93 1.29 1.26 -20.58
C TYR A 93 0.98 2.45 -19.66
N LYS A 94 1.86 3.47 -19.59
CA LYS A 94 1.61 4.67 -18.76
C LYS A 94 0.33 5.42 -19.13
N ASN A 95 -0.16 5.32 -20.35
CA ASN A 95 -1.43 5.93 -20.75
C ASN A 95 -2.64 5.26 -20.06
N SER A 96 -2.56 3.97 -19.78
CA SER A 96 -3.61 3.23 -19.06
C SER A 96 -3.67 3.60 -17.57
N ALA A 97 -2.65 4.31 -17.06
CA ALA A 97 -2.64 4.86 -15.70
C ALA A 97 -3.50 6.12 -15.52
N ARG A 98 -3.99 6.72 -16.61
CA ARG A 98 -4.79 7.95 -16.58
C ARG A 98 -6.06 7.74 -15.77
N VAL A 99 -6.37 8.67 -14.86
CA VAL A 99 -7.61 8.63 -14.08
C VAL A 99 -8.76 9.22 -14.92
N THR A 100 -9.69 8.36 -15.35
CA THR A 100 -10.87 8.69 -16.15
C THR A 100 -12.00 9.22 -15.29
N HIS A 101 -12.18 8.68 -14.08
CA HIS A 101 -13.16 9.14 -13.09
C HIS A 101 -12.52 9.29 -11.70
N PHE A 102 -12.86 10.37 -10.99
CA PHE A 102 -12.46 10.58 -9.60
C PHE A 102 -13.56 11.30 -8.82
N ARG A 103 -14.05 10.68 -7.75
CA ARG A 103 -14.97 11.33 -6.80
C ARG A 103 -14.70 10.89 -5.38
N ILE A 104 -14.92 11.78 -4.42
CA ILE A 104 -15.01 11.41 -3.00
C ILE A 104 -16.45 11.62 -2.55
N ARG A 105 -17.07 10.57 -2.00
CA ARG A 105 -18.44 10.63 -1.45
C ARG A 105 -18.51 9.73 -0.22
N ASP A 106 -19.14 10.22 0.84
CA ASP A 106 -19.35 9.47 2.09
C ASP A 106 -18.03 8.89 2.65
N ASN A 107 -16.97 9.72 2.67
CA ASN A 107 -15.60 9.34 3.05
C ASN A 107 -14.95 8.21 2.21
N VAL A 108 -15.51 7.85 1.06
CA VAL A 108 -14.93 6.87 0.13
C VAL A 108 -14.42 7.57 -1.13
N ALA A 109 -13.18 7.27 -1.53
CA ALA A 109 -12.65 7.70 -2.84
C ALA A 109 -12.95 6.64 -3.91
N TYR A 110 -13.60 7.05 -5.00
CA TYR A 110 -13.92 6.22 -6.15
C TYR A 110 -13.05 6.65 -7.33
N ILE A 111 -12.31 5.69 -7.89
CA ILE A 111 -11.27 5.96 -8.88
C ILE A 111 -11.39 4.96 -10.02
N GLU A 112 -11.50 5.48 -11.24
CA GLU A 112 -11.41 4.69 -12.45
C GLU A 112 -10.14 5.07 -13.21
N LEU A 113 -9.39 4.06 -13.65
CA LEU A 113 -8.25 4.21 -14.55
C LEU A 113 -8.66 3.82 -15.96
N ALA A 114 -8.00 4.40 -16.97
CA ALA A 114 -8.16 3.97 -18.36
C ALA A 114 -7.87 2.46 -18.53
N ALA A 115 -6.99 1.89 -17.71
CA ALA A 115 -6.74 0.44 -17.64
C ALA A 115 -7.98 -0.43 -17.35
N HIS A 116 -9.05 0.11 -16.77
CA HIS A 116 -10.28 -0.66 -16.54
C HIS A 116 -11.08 -0.89 -17.83
N THR A 117 -10.91 -0.03 -18.84
CA THR A 117 -11.59 -0.12 -20.13
C THR A 117 -10.64 -0.56 -21.27
N ASP A 118 -9.33 -0.37 -21.11
CA ASP A 118 -8.31 -0.85 -22.04
C ASP A 118 -8.07 -2.36 -21.90
N SER A 119 -8.46 -3.15 -22.91
CA SER A 119 -8.19 -4.60 -22.93
C SER A 119 -6.79 -4.91 -23.48
N TRP A 120 -5.88 -5.39 -22.62
CA TRP A 120 -4.55 -5.86 -23.05
C TRP A 120 -3.99 -7.00 -22.15
N PRO A 121 -3.08 -7.84 -22.66
CA PRO A 121 -2.54 -8.96 -21.91
C PRO A 121 -1.80 -8.54 -20.64
N GLY A 122 -2.27 -8.99 -19.47
CA GLY A 122 -1.65 -8.66 -18.18
C GLY A 122 -2.20 -7.41 -17.50
N VAL A 123 -3.30 -6.84 -18.01
CA VAL A 123 -3.98 -5.70 -17.38
C VAL A 123 -4.43 -6.01 -15.95
N SER A 124 -5.00 -7.20 -15.71
CA SER A 124 -5.44 -7.62 -14.37
C SER A 124 -4.30 -7.70 -13.36
N ALA A 125 -3.19 -8.34 -13.74
CA ALA A 125 -1.99 -8.44 -12.92
C ALA A 125 -1.35 -7.07 -12.66
N SER A 126 -1.43 -6.15 -13.62
CA SER A 126 -0.93 -4.79 -13.47
C SER A 126 -1.81 -3.97 -12.52
N LEU A 127 -3.14 -4.09 -12.63
CA LEU A 127 -4.09 -3.46 -11.72
C LEU A 127 -3.90 -3.96 -10.28
N ALA A 128 -3.64 -5.26 -10.10
CA ALA A 128 -3.33 -5.82 -8.78
C ALA A 128 -2.12 -5.15 -8.12
N ALA A 129 -1.09 -4.77 -8.89
CA ALA A 129 0.06 -4.02 -8.38
C ALA A 129 -0.24 -2.52 -8.18
N VAL A 130 -1.07 -1.92 -9.04
CA VAL A 130 -1.35 -0.47 -9.04
C VAL A 130 -2.30 -0.08 -7.91
N GLU A 131 -3.38 -0.82 -7.72
CA GLU A 131 -4.44 -0.49 -6.77
C GLU A 131 -3.91 -0.25 -5.34
N PRO A 132 -3.08 -1.13 -4.74
CA PRO A 132 -2.56 -0.91 -3.40
C PRO A 132 -1.73 0.37 -3.24
N ILE A 133 -1.04 0.80 -4.30
CA ILE A 133 -0.21 2.00 -4.28
C ILE A 133 -1.08 3.27 -4.33
N ILE A 134 -2.16 3.25 -5.10
CA ILE A 134 -3.18 4.30 -5.07
C ILE A 134 -3.78 4.41 -3.66
N LYS A 135 -4.21 3.28 -3.08
CA LYS A 135 -4.82 3.25 -1.74
C LYS A 135 -3.85 3.79 -0.69
N ARG A 136 -2.62 3.29 -0.67
CA ARG A 136 -1.57 3.72 0.26
C ARG A 136 -1.39 5.24 0.21
N ASN A 137 -1.19 5.80 -0.98
CA ASN A 137 -0.95 7.23 -1.12
C ASN A 137 -2.16 8.08 -0.74
N LEU A 138 -3.39 7.62 -1.00
CA LEU A 138 -4.57 8.34 -0.54
C LEU A 138 -4.76 8.28 0.97
N PHE A 139 -4.55 7.12 1.60
CA PHE A 139 -4.65 7.00 3.05
C PHE A 139 -3.58 7.82 3.80
N LEU A 140 -2.38 7.94 3.24
CA LEU A 140 -1.33 8.79 3.82
C LEU A 140 -1.65 10.29 3.78
N ASN A 141 -2.57 10.73 2.92
CA ASN A 141 -2.76 12.16 2.62
C ASN A 141 -4.18 12.68 2.80
N SER A 142 -5.14 11.81 3.12
CA SER A 142 -6.55 12.16 3.21
C SER A 142 -7.21 11.51 4.43
N LYS A 143 -8.46 11.90 4.68
CA LYS A 143 -9.30 11.32 5.75
C LYS A 143 -10.33 10.34 5.19
N VAL A 144 -10.11 9.80 3.99
CA VAL A 144 -11.00 8.79 3.42
C VAL A 144 -10.89 7.51 4.24
N GLU A 145 -12.02 6.87 4.47
CA GLU A 145 -12.12 5.62 5.22
C GLU A 145 -11.95 4.41 4.28
N ASP A 146 -12.25 4.58 2.99
CA ASP A 146 -12.07 3.55 1.98
C ASP A 146 -11.70 4.15 0.61
N VAL A 147 -11.11 3.31 -0.24
CA VAL A 147 -10.74 3.62 -1.61
C VAL A 147 -11.14 2.46 -2.50
N VAL A 148 -12.06 2.74 -3.43
CA VAL A 148 -12.52 1.82 -4.46
C VAL A 148 -11.84 2.18 -5.78
N VAL A 149 -11.06 1.25 -6.32
CA VAL A 149 -10.42 1.37 -7.63
C VAL A 149 -11.06 0.34 -8.55
N GLY A 150 -11.77 0.80 -9.58
CA GLY A 150 -12.50 -0.09 -10.47
C GLY A 150 -13.28 0.66 -11.56
N GLU A 151 -14.03 -0.09 -12.37
CA GLU A 151 -15.00 0.48 -13.30
C GLU A 151 -16.16 1.11 -12.52
N ILE A 152 -16.50 2.36 -12.83
CA ILE A 152 -17.58 3.08 -12.17
C ILE A 152 -18.75 3.16 -13.14
N LEU A 153 -19.81 2.40 -12.83
CA LEU A 153 -21.09 2.47 -13.54
C LEU A 153 -21.92 3.58 -12.89
N ASP A 154 -22.24 4.62 -13.65
CA ASP A 154 -23.13 5.72 -13.24
C ASP A 154 -24.59 5.27 -13.12
#